data_AF-A0A7S0GCZ3-F1
#
_entry.id   AF-A0A7S0GCZ3-F1
#
_cell.length_a   1.000
_cell.length_b   1.000
_cell.length_c   1.000
_cell.angle_alpha   90.00
_cell.angle_beta   90.00
_cell.angle_gamma   90.00
#
_symmetry.space_group_name_H-M   'P 1'
#
loop_
_entity.id
_entity.type
_entity.pdbx_description
1 polymer ?
#
loop_
_entity_poly.entity_id
_entity_poly.type
_entity_poly.pdbx_seq_one_letter_code
_entity_poly.pdbx_strand_id
1 'polypeptide(L)'
;FGTAPDSDDESLILEQEGMESWGYVLQWYNAKLIPQRHMECLIEGELMLRWANTLHSWLLSLVSKTANRSQPNDNPSQITTPSNSDGTINSHTLFQAGTFYLAMKKALISTTISLPTNPQICAHLQAGLLMINAALTNNVEALQDLCPPDERSFSYQTVLARRVKEDQNKAAARKEAPVSKPHVDANNRSTFREVVEKFAETHGVVLRPKVHSVTNVTATESISGKALFWFGRVPVYLDNDVVFCQISNGSGKAGTDGRQDWSPVSLQDLVSMEKKLNS
;
A
#
# COMPACT_ATOMS: atom_id res chain seq x y z
N PHE A 1 32.07 -24.18 -35.55
CA PHE A 1 31.35 -22.94 -35.86
C PHE A 1 30.30 -22.74 -34.79
N GLY A 2 30.68 -22.04 -33.71
CA GLY A 2 29.73 -21.61 -32.70
C GLY A 2 28.99 -20.40 -33.24
N THR A 3 27.67 -20.48 -33.34
CA THR A 3 26.81 -19.30 -33.52
C THR A 3 27.06 -18.38 -32.33
N ALA A 4 27.48 -17.14 -32.60
CA ALA A 4 27.58 -16.12 -31.57
C ALA A 4 26.23 -16.05 -30.84
N PRO A 5 26.21 -15.99 -29.50
CA PRO A 5 24.97 -15.75 -28.77
C PRO A 5 24.36 -14.44 -29.29
N ASP A 6 23.09 -14.49 -29.68
CA ASP A 6 22.35 -13.30 -30.11
C ASP A 6 22.49 -12.22 -29.04
N SER A 7 22.95 -11.03 -29.43
CA SER A 7 23.25 -9.89 -28.56
C SER A 7 22.06 -9.35 -27.77
N ASP A 8 20.87 -9.93 -27.94
CA ASP A 8 19.64 -9.53 -27.26
C ASP A 8 19.60 -10.02 -25.79
N ASP A 9 20.41 -11.01 -25.40
CA ASP A 9 20.42 -11.59 -24.03
C ASP A 9 21.23 -10.78 -23.01
N GLU A 10 22.04 -9.78 -23.42
CA GLU A 10 22.82 -8.95 -22.49
C GLU A 10 21.96 -7.99 -21.66
N SER A 11 20.77 -7.63 -22.16
CA SER A 11 19.85 -6.72 -21.46
C SER A 11 19.31 -7.30 -20.14
N LEU A 12 19.16 -8.62 -20.06
CA LEU A 12 18.72 -9.33 -18.84
C LEU A 12 19.82 -9.44 -17.77
N ILE A 13 21.10 -9.40 -18.18
CA ILE A 13 22.24 -9.55 -17.26
C ILE A 13 22.47 -8.26 -16.46
N LEU A 14 22.30 -7.09 -17.09
CA LEU A 14 22.44 -5.79 -16.43
C LEU A 14 21.37 -5.55 -15.35
N GLU A 15 20.22 -6.22 -15.42
CA GLU A 15 19.14 -6.11 -14.43
C GLU A 15 19.46 -6.85 -13.13
N GLN A 16 20.27 -7.91 -13.21
CA GLN A 16 20.64 -8.70 -12.03
C GLN A 16 21.56 -7.91 -11.09
N GLU A 17 22.52 -7.16 -11.63
CA GLU A 17 23.43 -6.31 -10.86
C GLU A 17 22.69 -5.15 -10.15
N GLY A 18 21.68 -4.57 -10.82
CA GLY A 18 20.86 -3.51 -10.25
C GLY A 18 20.11 -3.96 -9.00
N MET A 19 19.51 -5.16 -9.03
CA MET A 19 18.79 -5.74 -7.89
C MET A 19 19.70 -6.10 -6.71
N GLU A 20 20.95 -6.53 -6.96
CA GLU A 20 21.90 -6.83 -5.89
C GLU A 20 22.25 -5.60 -5.05
N SER A 21 22.37 -4.43 -5.70
CA SER A 21 22.63 -3.17 -5.00
C SER A 21 21.51 -2.80 -4.01
N TRP A 22 20.25 -3.13 -4.34
CA TRP A 22 19.09 -2.92 -3.47
C TRP A 22 19.08 -3.84 -2.26
N GLY A 23 19.74 -5.00 -2.34
CA GLY A 23 19.96 -5.89 -1.21
C GLY A 23 20.63 -5.18 -0.04
N TYR A 24 21.65 -4.36 -0.29
CA TYR A 24 22.35 -3.60 0.74
C TYR A 24 21.48 -2.49 1.34
N VAL A 25 20.73 -1.76 0.50
CA VAL A 25 19.81 -0.70 0.96
C VAL A 25 18.75 -1.28 1.90
N LEU A 26 18.19 -2.45 1.56
CA LEU A 26 17.25 -3.17 2.41
C LEU A 26 17.88 -3.65 3.71
N GLN A 27 19.12 -4.14 3.68
CA GLN A 27 19.85 -4.49 4.90
C GLN A 27 20.05 -3.27 5.81
N TRP A 28 20.40 -2.11 5.26
CA TRP A 28 20.55 -0.86 6.03
C TRP A 28 19.22 -0.40 6.63
N TYR A 29 18.11 -0.55 5.90
CA TYR A 29 16.78 -0.27 6.42
C TYR A 29 16.39 -1.22 7.56
N ASN A 30 16.62 -2.53 7.39
CA ASN A 30 16.34 -3.54 8.42
C ASN A 30 17.20 -3.34 9.68
N ALA A 31 18.44 -2.88 9.51
CA ALA A 31 19.33 -2.47 10.60
C ALA A 31 18.94 -1.13 11.24
N LYS A 32 17.84 -0.50 10.81
CA LYS A 32 17.34 0.81 11.26
C LYS A 32 18.32 1.97 11.05
N LEU A 33 19.25 1.82 10.11
CA LEU A 33 20.20 2.88 9.74
C LEU A 33 19.55 3.92 8.83
N ILE A 34 18.53 3.52 8.08
CA ILE A 34 17.76 4.40 7.19
C ILE A 34 16.37 4.61 7.81
N PRO A 35 15.95 5.85 8.10
CA PRO A 35 14.58 6.10 8.54
C PRO A 35 13.58 5.71 7.46
N GLN A 36 12.40 5.23 7.87
CA GLN A 36 11.33 4.80 6.95
C GLN A 36 11.05 5.81 5.83
N ARG A 37 11.01 7.11 6.18
CA ARG A 37 10.78 8.18 5.21
C ARG A 37 11.79 8.18 4.07
N HIS A 38 13.07 7.98 4.38
CA HIS A 38 14.13 7.93 3.38
C HIS A 38 14.03 6.67 2.52
N MET A 39 13.67 5.54 3.13
CA MET A 39 13.41 4.30 2.40
C MET A 39 12.27 4.45 1.40
N GLU A 40 11.16 5.09 1.79
CA GLU A 40 10.05 5.38 0.88
C GLU A 40 10.46 6.29 -0.27
N CYS A 41 11.30 7.31 0.00
CA CYS A 41 11.81 8.20 -1.05
C CYS A 41 12.75 7.47 -2.01
N LEU A 42 13.59 6.55 -1.52
CA LEU A 42 14.49 5.75 -2.34
C LEU A 42 13.69 4.78 -3.22
N ILE A 43 12.70 4.09 -2.65
CA ILE A 43 11.83 3.19 -3.41
C ILE A 43 11.11 3.96 -4.52
N GLU A 44 10.49 5.08 -4.18
CA GLU A 44 9.73 5.86 -5.15
C GLU A 44 10.64 6.51 -6.21
N GLY A 45 11.69 7.21 -5.76
CA GLY A 45 12.52 8.06 -6.61
C GLY A 45 13.58 7.32 -7.43
N GLU A 46 14.01 6.14 -7.00
CA GLU A 46 15.08 5.39 -7.67
C GLU A 46 14.60 4.02 -8.14
N LEU A 47 14.07 3.18 -7.23
CA LEU A 47 13.72 1.80 -7.58
C LEU A 47 12.54 1.75 -8.55
N MET A 48 11.41 2.37 -8.20
CA MET A 48 10.18 2.34 -8.99
C MET A 48 10.39 3.02 -10.34
N LEU A 49 11.15 4.12 -10.37
CA LEU A 49 11.42 4.85 -11.59
C LEU A 49 12.25 4.03 -12.58
N ARG A 50 13.39 3.48 -12.14
CA ARG A 50 14.23 2.62 -12.98
C ARG A 50 13.46 1.40 -13.45
N TRP A 51 12.74 0.75 -12.55
CA TRP A 51 11.88 -0.37 -12.88
C TRP A 51 10.85 -0.03 -13.97
N ALA A 52 10.17 1.11 -13.84
CA ALA A 52 9.19 1.56 -14.81
C ALA A 52 9.83 1.85 -16.17
N ASN A 53 10.98 2.55 -16.21
CA ASN A 53 11.71 2.85 -17.44
C ASN A 53 12.21 1.59 -18.15
N THR A 54 12.76 0.64 -17.39
CA THR A 54 13.19 -0.66 -17.91
C THR A 54 12.01 -1.44 -18.48
N LEU A 55 10.91 -1.57 -17.72
CA LEU A 55 9.70 -2.25 -18.16
C LEU A 55 9.14 -1.62 -19.44
N HIS A 56 9.03 -0.29 -19.50
CA HIS A 56 8.52 0.44 -20.65
C HIS A 56 9.37 0.23 -21.91
N SER A 57 10.69 0.41 -21.79
CA SER A 57 11.65 0.23 -22.89
C SER A 57 11.60 -1.19 -23.45
N TRP A 58 11.55 -2.17 -22.54
CA TRP A 58 11.47 -3.58 -22.90
C TRP A 58 10.15 -3.90 -23.61
N LEU A 59 9.01 -3.46 -23.08
CA LEU A 59 7.70 -3.65 -23.72
C LEU A 59 7.61 -2.99 -25.11
N LEU A 60 8.17 -1.78 -25.28
CA LEU A 60 8.21 -1.10 -26.58
C LEU A 60 9.04 -1.88 -27.61
N SER A 61 10.20 -2.41 -27.19
CA SER A 61 11.04 -3.25 -28.06
C SER A 61 10.28 -4.48 -28.55
N LEU A 62 9.50 -5.12 -27.66
CA LEU A 62 8.70 -6.29 -28.01
C LEU A 62 7.60 -5.97 -29.01
N VAL A 63 6.84 -4.92 -28.75
CA VAL A 63 5.74 -4.50 -29.63
C VAL A 63 6.28 -4.09 -31.01
N SER A 64 7.44 -3.45 -31.06
CA SER A 64 8.11 -3.06 -32.31
C SER A 64 8.58 -4.28 -33.12
N LYS A 65 9.16 -5.29 -32.46
CA LYS A 65 9.58 -6.55 -33.11
C LYS A 65 8.38 -7.29 -33.72
N THR A 66 7.21 -7.26 -33.07
CA THR A 66 5.98 -7.88 -33.61
C THR A 66 5.39 -7.12 -34.80
N ALA A 67 5.47 -5.78 -34.80
CA ALA A 67 5.00 -4.96 -35.92
C ALA A 67 5.81 -5.24 -37.20
N ASN A 68 7.14 -5.32 -37.10
CA ASN A 68 8.02 -5.54 -38.25
C ASN A 68 7.84 -6.92 -38.90
N ARG A 69 7.44 -7.94 -38.13
CA ARG A 69 7.21 -9.30 -38.64
C ARG A 69 5.97 -9.41 -39.53
N SER A 70 5.07 -8.43 -39.43
CA SER A 70 3.78 -8.44 -40.14
C SER A 70 3.83 -7.73 -41.48
N GLN A 71 4.96 -7.11 -41.86
CA GLN A 71 5.10 -6.53 -43.20
C GLN A 71 5.30 -7.66 -44.23
N PRO A 72 4.36 -7.84 -45.19
CA PRO A 72 4.53 -8.82 -46.24
C PRO A 72 5.74 -8.44 -47.08
N ASN A 73 6.69 -9.37 -47.22
CA ASN A 73 7.74 -9.23 -48.22
C ASN A 73 7.05 -9.19 -49.59
N ASP A 74 7.03 -8.03 -50.24
CA ASP A 74 6.50 -7.80 -51.60
C ASP A 74 7.36 -8.48 -52.69
N ASN A 75 7.90 -9.67 -52.41
CA ASN A 75 8.66 -10.45 -53.36
C ASN A 75 7.69 -11.43 -54.07
N PRO A 76 7.23 -11.15 -55.30
CA PRO A 76 6.04 -11.78 -55.88
C PRO A 76 6.20 -13.25 -56.32
N SER A 77 7.30 -13.91 -55.99
CA SER A 77 7.73 -15.13 -56.69
C SER A 77 7.71 -16.40 -55.84
N GLN A 78 7.20 -16.38 -54.61
CA GLN A 78 7.10 -17.59 -53.77
C GLN A 78 5.69 -17.75 -53.21
N ILE A 79 4.91 -18.63 -53.84
CA ILE A 79 3.62 -19.11 -53.35
C ILE A 79 3.91 -20.04 -52.18
N THR A 80 4.07 -19.50 -50.98
CA THR A 80 4.06 -20.26 -49.74
C THR A 80 2.67 -20.20 -49.13
N THR A 81 2.13 -21.37 -48.82
CA THR A 81 0.82 -21.58 -48.20
C THR A 81 0.63 -20.69 -46.95
N PRO A 82 -0.56 -20.10 -46.75
CA PRO A 82 -0.83 -19.23 -45.61
C PRO A 82 -0.71 -20.02 -44.31
N SER A 83 0.39 -19.79 -43.60
CA SER A 83 0.59 -20.23 -42.23
C SER A 83 -0.19 -19.30 -41.31
N ASN A 84 -1.24 -19.81 -40.66
CA ASN A 84 -2.04 -19.15 -39.63
C ASN A 84 -1.23 -18.90 -38.32
N SER A 85 0.00 -18.43 -38.42
CA SER A 85 0.75 -17.92 -37.28
C SER A 85 0.20 -16.54 -36.95
N ASP A 86 -0.92 -16.55 -36.24
CA ASP A 86 -1.54 -15.37 -35.63
C ASP A 86 -0.44 -14.53 -34.96
N GLY A 87 -0.43 -13.22 -35.23
CA GLY A 87 0.57 -12.25 -34.74
C GLY A 87 0.52 -12.00 -33.23
N THR A 88 0.23 -13.04 -32.46
CA THR A 88 0.17 -13.02 -31.02
C THR A 88 1.57 -12.81 -30.50
N ILE A 89 1.77 -11.74 -29.72
CA ILE A 89 2.98 -11.51 -28.94
C ILE A 89 3.34 -12.82 -28.23
N ASN A 90 4.60 -13.26 -28.35
CA ASN A 90 5.08 -14.51 -27.76
C ASN A 90 4.60 -14.59 -26.30
N SER A 91 3.69 -15.53 -26.01
CA SER A 91 3.10 -15.73 -24.69
C SER A 91 4.17 -15.90 -23.61
N HIS A 92 5.32 -16.47 -23.97
CA HIS A 92 6.51 -16.59 -23.13
C HIS A 92 7.05 -15.25 -22.64
N THR A 93 7.11 -14.23 -23.49
CA THR A 93 7.69 -12.94 -23.12
C THR A 93 6.74 -12.15 -22.22
N LEU A 94 5.44 -12.23 -22.48
CA LEU A 94 4.42 -11.67 -21.58
C LEU A 94 4.42 -12.38 -20.23
N PHE A 95 4.67 -13.69 -20.21
CA PHE A 95 4.87 -14.44 -18.98
C PHE A 95 6.08 -13.91 -18.19
N GLN A 96 7.21 -13.60 -18.84
CA GLN A 96 8.36 -12.97 -18.21
C GLN A 96 8.02 -11.58 -17.61
N ALA A 97 7.19 -10.79 -18.28
CA ALA A 97 6.75 -9.48 -17.78
C ALA A 97 5.96 -9.63 -16.47
N GLY A 98 5.04 -10.59 -16.48
CA GLY A 98 4.20 -10.91 -15.33
C GLY A 98 5.00 -11.47 -14.16
N THR A 99 5.95 -12.37 -14.41
CA THR A 99 6.81 -12.93 -13.36
C THR A 99 7.70 -11.86 -12.75
N PHE A 100 8.26 -10.96 -13.56
CA PHE A 100 9.05 -9.83 -13.08
C PHE A 100 8.21 -8.88 -12.20
N TYR A 101 7.00 -8.51 -12.66
CA TYR A 101 6.07 -7.70 -11.85
C TYR A 101 5.73 -8.36 -10.51
N LEU A 102 5.43 -9.66 -10.52
CA LEU A 102 5.09 -10.40 -9.30
C LEU A 102 6.29 -10.52 -8.35
N ALA A 103 7.50 -10.72 -8.87
CA ALA A 103 8.72 -10.74 -8.08
C ALA A 103 8.96 -9.40 -7.39
N MET A 104 8.83 -8.29 -8.14
CA MET A 104 8.95 -6.93 -7.59
C MET A 104 7.90 -6.67 -6.50
N LYS A 105 6.63 -6.95 -6.80
CA LYS A 105 5.54 -6.82 -5.82
C LYS A 105 5.81 -7.64 -4.56
N LYS A 106 6.28 -8.88 -4.70
CA LYS A 106 6.59 -9.76 -3.57
C LYS A 106 7.77 -9.23 -2.75
N ALA A 107 8.83 -8.76 -3.39
CA ALA A 107 9.99 -8.18 -2.72
C ALA A 107 9.60 -6.94 -1.89
N LEU A 108 8.76 -6.08 -2.46
CA LEU A 108 8.23 -4.90 -1.79
C LEU A 108 7.32 -5.28 -0.61
N ILE A 109 6.34 -6.16 -0.80
CA ILE A 109 5.42 -6.56 0.29
C ILE A 109 6.17 -7.28 1.42
N SER A 110 7.16 -8.12 1.07
CA SER A 110 7.90 -8.91 2.05
C SER A 110 8.84 -8.10 2.93
N THR A 111 9.23 -6.88 2.54
CA THR A 111 10.25 -6.10 3.24
C THR A 111 9.71 -5.31 4.44
N THR A 112 8.53 -5.66 4.96
CA THR A 112 7.87 -5.02 6.13
C THR A 112 7.63 -3.51 6.02
N ILE A 113 7.98 -2.91 4.90
CA ILE A 113 7.63 -1.54 4.57
C ILE A 113 6.11 -1.56 4.40
N SER A 114 5.41 -0.66 5.09
CA SER A 114 3.96 -0.47 4.99
C SER A 114 3.55 0.08 3.61
N LEU A 115 4.03 -0.54 2.54
CA LEU A 115 3.72 -0.22 1.15
C LEU A 115 2.23 -0.16 0.84
N PRO A 116 1.35 -1.02 1.40
CA PRO A 116 -0.09 -0.92 1.12
C PRO A 116 -0.68 0.42 1.54
N THR A 117 -0.01 1.16 2.42
CA THR A 117 -0.48 2.46 2.91
C THR A 117 0.05 3.65 2.12
N ASN A 118 1.03 3.46 1.23
CA ASN A 118 1.63 4.57 0.48
C ASN A 118 1.01 4.67 -0.92
N PRO A 119 0.08 5.62 -1.15
CA PRO A 119 -0.69 5.70 -2.39
C PRO A 119 0.20 5.97 -3.61
N GLN A 120 1.35 6.63 -3.43
CA GLN A 120 2.26 6.94 -4.54
C GLN A 120 2.95 5.68 -5.07
N ILE A 121 3.41 4.80 -4.19
CA ILE A 121 4.03 3.54 -4.62
C ILE A 121 2.98 2.63 -5.28
N CYS A 122 1.76 2.59 -4.75
CA CYS A 122 0.65 1.90 -5.39
C CYS A 122 0.36 2.45 -6.80
N ALA A 123 0.42 3.77 -7.00
CA ALA A 123 0.23 4.40 -8.31
C ALA A 123 1.31 3.96 -9.31
N HIS A 124 2.58 3.86 -8.90
CA HIS A 124 3.65 3.35 -9.77
C HIS A 124 3.44 1.88 -10.17
N LEU A 125 3.06 1.02 -9.22
CA LEU A 125 2.75 -0.38 -9.51
C LEU A 125 1.55 -0.50 -10.47
N GLN A 126 0.52 0.33 -10.27
CA GLN A 126 -0.63 0.37 -11.16
C GLN A 126 -0.23 0.85 -12.57
N ALA A 127 0.65 1.85 -12.69
CA ALA A 127 1.16 2.30 -13.98
C ALA A 127 1.88 1.17 -14.73
N GLY A 128 2.72 0.38 -14.04
CA GLY A 128 3.37 -0.79 -14.66
C GLY A 128 2.39 -1.87 -15.12
N LEU A 129 1.30 -2.13 -14.37
CA LEU A 129 0.23 -3.01 -14.84
C LEU A 129 -0.45 -2.47 -16.11
N LEU A 130 -0.68 -1.16 -16.17
CA LEU A 130 -1.26 -0.52 -17.36
C LEU A 130 -0.32 -0.64 -18.57
N MET A 131 0.99 -0.50 -18.39
CA MET A 131 1.98 -0.72 -19.46
C MET A 131 1.92 -2.16 -19.97
N ILE A 132 1.92 -3.15 -19.08
CA ILE A 132 1.81 -4.57 -19.45
C ILE A 132 0.51 -4.83 -20.21
N ASN A 133 -0.60 -4.26 -19.75
CA ASN A 133 -1.90 -4.39 -20.41
C ASN A 133 -1.91 -3.73 -21.81
N ALA A 134 -1.34 -2.52 -21.95
CA ALA A 134 -1.23 -1.85 -23.24
C ALA A 134 -0.43 -2.71 -24.23
N ALA A 135 0.71 -3.26 -23.79
CA ALA A 135 1.50 -4.18 -24.58
C ALA A 135 0.72 -5.46 -24.94
N LEU A 136 0.00 -6.09 -24.00
CA LEU A 136 -0.84 -7.27 -24.25
C LEU A 136 -1.89 -7.02 -25.34
N THR A 137 -2.48 -5.83 -25.36
CA THR A 137 -3.48 -5.42 -26.35
C THR A 137 -2.87 -4.88 -27.66
N ASN A 138 -1.54 -4.94 -27.79
CA ASN A 138 -0.79 -4.38 -28.92
C ASN A 138 -1.10 -2.89 -29.18
N ASN A 139 -1.42 -2.13 -28.13
CA ASN A 139 -1.78 -0.71 -28.21
C ASN A 139 -0.53 0.16 -27.97
N VAL A 140 0.19 0.45 -29.06
CA VAL A 140 1.44 1.23 -29.04
C VAL A 140 1.22 2.64 -28.50
N GLU A 141 0.13 3.30 -28.90
CA GLU A 141 -0.18 4.67 -28.49
C GLU A 141 -0.39 4.74 -26.97
N ALA A 142 -1.21 3.85 -26.42
CA ALA A 142 -1.42 3.79 -24.97
C ALA A 142 -0.12 3.47 -24.21
N LEU A 143 0.75 2.61 -24.77
CA LEU A 143 2.03 2.31 -24.15
C LEU A 143 2.97 3.54 -24.18
N GLN A 144 2.96 4.33 -25.26
CA GLN A 144 3.72 5.57 -25.36
C GLN A 144 3.20 6.64 -24.40
N ASP A 145 1.88 6.76 -24.22
CA ASP A 145 1.28 7.70 -23.27
C ASP A 145 1.60 7.34 -21.80
N LEU A 146 1.88 6.07 -21.52
CA LEU A 146 2.30 5.58 -20.21
C LEU A 146 3.82 5.68 -19.97
N CYS A 147 4.52 6.49 -20.76
CA CYS A 147 5.96 6.73 -20.61
C CYS A 147 6.27 7.21 -19.18
N PRO A 148 7.17 6.53 -18.46
CA PRO A 148 7.60 6.97 -17.14
C PRO A 148 8.32 8.32 -17.20
N PRO A 149 8.39 9.08 -16.09
CA PRO A 149 9.16 10.30 -16.03
C PRO A 149 10.64 10.08 -16.38
N ASP A 150 11.27 11.09 -16.96
CA ASP A 150 12.72 11.07 -17.23
C ASP A 150 13.51 11.00 -15.91
N GLU A 151 14.56 10.18 -15.87
CA GLU A 151 15.44 9.97 -14.71
C GLU A 151 16.10 11.28 -14.23
N ARG A 152 16.28 12.25 -15.12
CA ARG A 152 16.82 13.56 -14.75
C ARG A 152 15.80 14.44 -14.05
N SER A 153 14.52 14.23 -14.33
CA SER A 153 13.40 15.01 -13.78
C SER A 153 12.90 14.44 -12.45
N PHE A 154 13.11 13.15 -12.22
CA PHE A 154 12.61 12.43 -11.06
C PHE A 154 13.75 11.67 -10.39
N SER A 155 14.04 12.02 -9.14
CA SER A 155 15.11 11.42 -8.35
C SER A 155 14.73 11.38 -6.87
N TYR A 156 15.47 10.61 -6.08
CA TYR A 156 15.33 10.60 -4.62
C TYR A 156 15.25 12.00 -4.00
N GLN A 157 16.08 12.95 -4.46
CA GLN A 157 16.10 14.31 -3.92
C GLN A 157 14.80 15.07 -4.19
N THR A 158 14.24 14.91 -5.39
CA THR A 158 12.96 15.54 -5.76
C THR A 158 11.80 14.97 -4.94
N VAL A 159 11.77 13.65 -4.75
CA VAL A 159 10.74 12.97 -3.94
C VAL A 159 10.86 13.38 -2.47
N LEU A 160 12.08 13.45 -1.93
CA LEU A 160 12.33 13.89 -0.57
C LEU A 160 11.86 15.34 -0.36
N ALA A 161 12.23 16.25 -1.26
CA ALA A 161 11.80 17.64 -1.21
C ALA A 161 10.27 17.76 -1.25
N ARG A 162 9.60 16.99 -2.13
CA ARG A 162 8.14 16.94 -2.22
C ARG A 162 7.50 16.48 -0.90
N ARG A 163 7.96 15.36 -0.33
CA ARG A 163 7.43 14.81 0.92
C ARG A 163 7.68 15.73 2.12
N VAL A 164 8.82 16.41 2.17
CA VAL A 164 9.10 17.46 3.17
C VAL A 164 8.08 18.59 3.07
N LYS A 165 7.81 19.07 1.86
CA LYS A 165 6.82 20.12 1.62
C LYS A 165 5.40 19.68 1.98
N GLU A 166 5.00 18.46 1.61
CA GLU A 166 3.69 17.90 1.97
C GLU A 166 3.50 17.84 3.50
N ASP A 167 4.53 17.44 4.24
CA ASP A 167 4.44 17.37 5.70
C ASP A 167 4.45 18.75 6.35
N GLN A 168 5.17 19.72 5.79
CA GLN A 168 5.07 21.12 6.20
C GLN A 168 3.66 21.67 5.96
N ASN A 169 3.06 21.39 4.80
CA ASN A 169 1.69 21.80 4.49
C ASN A 169 0.68 21.15 5.44
N LYS A 170 0.83 19.85 5.74
CA LYS A 170 -0.03 19.15 6.73
C LYS A 170 0.14 19.72 8.13
N ALA A 171 1.36 20.08 8.52
CA ALA A 171 1.64 20.71 9.81
C ALA A 171 1.07 22.13 9.90
N ALA A 172 1.16 22.91 8.82
CA ALA A 172 0.56 24.24 8.72
C ALA A 172 -0.97 24.17 8.79
N ALA A 173 -1.59 23.26 8.02
CA ALA A 173 -3.04 23.04 8.05
C ALA A 173 -3.55 22.65 9.46
N ARG A 174 -2.75 21.94 10.26
CA ARG A 174 -3.09 21.63 11.66
C ARG A 174 -2.99 22.83 12.59
N LYS A 175 -2.10 23.78 12.31
CA LYS A 175 -1.92 25.00 13.11
C LYS A 175 -2.94 26.08 12.75
N GLU A 176 -3.32 26.14 11.48
CA GLU A 176 -4.28 27.10 10.96
C GLU A 176 -5.73 26.61 11.03
N ALA A 177 -5.98 25.35 11.38
CA ALA A 177 -7.30 24.93 11.81
C ALA A 177 -7.64 25.73 13.07
N PRO A 178 -8.51 26.77 12.99
CA PRO A 178 -9.00 27.38 14.21
C PRO A 178 -9.64 26.27 15.03
N VAL A 179 -9.65 26.41 16.34
CA VAL A 179 -10.56 25.66 17.21
C VAL A 179 -11.98 26.13 16.88
N SER A 180 -12.44 25.84 15.66
CA SER A 180 -13.82 25.94 15.27
C SER A 180 -14.53 24.88 16.10
N LYS A 181 -15.26 25.38 17.09
CA LYS A 181 -16.37 24.68 17.74
C LYS A 181 -17.06 23.78 16.72
N PRO A 182 -17.45 22.54 17.08
CA PRO A 182 -17.93 21.54 16.14
C PRO A 182 -19.11 22.11 15.36
N HIS A 183 -18.85 22.56 14.13
CA HIS A 183 -19.87 22.92 13.18
C HIS A 183 -20.31 21.60 12.56
N VAL A 184 -21.51 21.19 12.96
CA VAL A 184 -22.19 19.99 12.50
C VAL A 184 -22.57 20.24 11.04
N ASP A 185 -21.65 19.97 10.10
CA ASP A 185 -21.96 19.97 8.68
C ASP A 185 -21.67 18.59 8.06
N ALA A 186 -22.73 17.78 8.06
CA ALA A 186 -23.33 17.22 6.86
C ALA A 186 -22.41 16.62 5.78
N ASN A 187 -21.59 15.62 6.14
CA ASN A 187 -21.33 14.54 5.19
C ASN A 187 -21.48 13.19 5.89
N ASN A 188 -22.53 12.48 5.48
CA ASN A 188 -23.20 11.33 6.10
C ASN A 188 -22.35 10.06 6.16
N ARG A 189 -21.11 10.15 6.67
CA ARG A 189 -20.32 8.98 7.06
C ARG A 189 -20.55 8.77 8.53
N SER A 190 -21.42 7.81 8.86
CA SER A 190 -21.61 7.36 10.22
C SER A 190 -20.26 7.02 10.82
N THR A 191 -19.89 7.70 11.89
CA THR A 191 -18.64 7.37 12.59
C THR A 191 -18.75 5.95 13.15
N PHE A 192 -17.64 5.23 13.30
CA PHE A 192 -17.67 3.90 13.92
C PHE A 192 -18.30 3.94 15.33
N ARG A 193 -18.12 5.06 16.04
CA ARG A 193 -18.82 5.32 17.31
C ARG A 193 -20.34 5.24 17.17
N GLU A 194 -20.93 5.88 16.17
CA GLU A 194 -22.39 5.81 15.91
C GLU A 194 -22.84 4.39 15.59
N VAL A 195 -22.00 3.61 14.87
CA VAL A 195 -22.28 2.20 14.59
C VAL A 195 -22.34 1.39 15.89
N VAL A 196 -21.37 1.59 16.80
CA VAL A 196 -21.34 0.93 18.11
C VAL A 196 -22.52 1.36 18.97
N GLU A 197 -22.88 2.65 18.95
CA GLU A 197 -23.99 3.22 19.72
C GLU A 197 -25.34 2.66 19.26
N LYS A 198 -25.60 2.64 17.95
CA LYS A 198 -26.81 2.03 17.36
C LYS A 198 -26.88 0.53 17.61
N PHE A 199 -25.73 -0.15 17.56
CA PHE A 199 -25.66 -1.57 17.88
C PHE A 199 -25.99 -1.84 19.35
N ALA A 200 -25.48 -1.03 20.27
CA ALA A 200 -25.78 -1.11 21.70
C ALA A 200 -27.28 -0.91 21.95
N GLU A 201 -27.88 0.12 21.36
CA GLU A 201 -29.30 0.44 21.46
C GLU A 201 -30.19 -0.73 21.00
N THR A 202 -29.85 -1.35 19.87
CA THR A 202 -30.56 -2.53 19.33
C THR A 202 -30.57 -3.72 20.30
N HIS A 203 -29.58 -3.80 21.19
CA HIS A 203 -29.45 -4.87 22.19
C HIS A 203 -29.86 -4.44 23.60
N GLY A 204 -30.47 -3.26 23.76
CA GLY A 204 -30.88 -2.73 25.07
C GLY A 204 -29.71 -2.34 25.96
N VAL A 205 -28.55 -2.03 25.38
CA VAL A 205 -27.34 -1.59 26.10
C VAL A 205 -27.10 -0.11 25.80
N VAL A 206 -26.71 0.67 26.81
CA VAL A 206 -26.39 2.10 26.63
C VAL A 206 -24.88 2.28 26.57
N LEU A 207 -24.40 2.96 25.52
CA LEU A 207 -23.02 3.41 25.42
C LEU A 207 -22.89 4.79 26.10
N ARG A 208 -22.15 4.87 27.21
CA ARG A 208 -21.94 6.13 27.95
C ARG A 208 -20.47 6.52 27.97
N PRO A 209 -20.10 7.79 27.77
CA PRO A 209 -18.74 8.23 28.05
C PRO A 209 -18.37 7.92 29.51
N LYS A 210 -17.16 7.43 29.77
CA LYS A 210 -16.66 7.24 31.14
C LYS A 210 -16.30 8.61 31.73
N VAL A 211 -17.32 9.36 32.14
CA VAL A 211 -17.16 10.64 32.85
C VAL A 211 -16.78 10.31 34.28
N HIS A 212 -15.53 10.59 34.65
CA HIS A 212 -15.12 10.44 36.04
C HIS A 212 -15.76 11.55 36.87
N SER A 213 -16.32 11.18 38.02
CA SER A 213 -16.89 12.12 38.97
C SER A 213 -15.82 13.11 39.41
N VAL A 214 -16.17 14.38 39.27
CA VAL A 214 -15.33 15.55 39.50
C VAL A 214 -14.99 15.67 40.98
N THR A 215 -13.92 15.03 41.42
CA THR A 215 -13.28 15.41 42.70
C THR A 215 -11.78 15.62 42.62
N ASN A 216 -11.09 15.33 41.51
CA ASN A 216 -9.76 15.88 41.26
C ASN A 216 -9.49 16.05 39.75
N VAL A 217 -9.45 17.32 39.35
CA VAL A 217 -9.16 17.78 37.99
C VAL A 217 -7.67 17.55 37.71
N THR A 218 -7.35 16.51 36.94
CA THR A 218 -6.25 16.44 35.94
C THR A 218 -5.89 14.99 35.55
N ALA A 219 -6.87 14.23 35.05
CA ALA A 219 -6.62 13.14 34.09
C ALA A 219 -7.97 12.54 33.69
N THR A 220 -8.45 12.84 32.49
CA THR A 220 -9.18 11.80 31.77
C THR A 220 -8.21 10.63 31.69
N GLU A 221 -8.48 9.51 32.35
CA GLU A 221 -7.76 8.25 32.10
C GLU A 221 -7.94 7.93 30.62
N SER A 222 -7.02 8.45 29.82
CA SER A 222 -6.94 8.19 28.41
C SER A 222 -5.97 7.06 28.27
N ILE A 223 -6.42 5.95 27.71
CA ILE A 223 -5.51 4.87 27.42
C ILE A 223 -4.81 5.26 26.13
N SER A 224 -3.56 5.70 26.25
CA SER A 224 -2.79 6.21 25.11
C SER A 224 -3.48 7.40 24.41
N GLY A 225 -4.10 8.31 25.17
CA GLY A 225 -4.80 9.47 24.60
C GLY A 225 -6.21 9.18 24.05
N LYS A 226 -6.70 7.93 24.14
CA LYS A 226 -8.02 7.53 23.63
C LYS A 226 -9.12 7.67 24.67
N ALA A 227 -10.31 8.02 24.22
CA ALA A 227 -11.49 8.16 25.07
C ALA A 227 -12.03 6.79 25.51
N LEU A 228 -12.37 6.68 26.80
CA LEU A 228 -13.03 5.50 27.37
C LEU A 228 -14.55 5.67 27.41
N PHE A 229 -15.24 4.57 27.16
CA PHE A 229 -16.69 4.45 27.19
C PHE A 229 -17.10 3.26 28.06
N TRP A 230 -18.32 3.30 28.55
CA TRP A 230 -19.03 2.19 29.16
C TRP A 230 -20.02 1.63 28.15
N PHE A 231 -19.82 0.39 27.73
CA PHE A 231 -20.83 -0.39 27.02
C PHE A 231 -21.61 -1.18 28.07
N GLY A 232 -22.70 -0.60 28.58
CA GLY A 232 -23.36 -1.10 29.78
C GLY A 232 -22.46 -0.93 31.02
N ARG A 233 -21.89 -2.04 31.49
CA ARG A 233 -20.91 -2.14 32.59
C ARG A 233 -19.54 -2.62 32.11
N VAL A 234 -19.39 -2.93 30.82
CA VAL A 234 -18.09 -3.29 30.23
C VAL A 234 -17.34 -2.01 29.82
N PRO A 235 -16.14 -1.74 30.35
CA PRO A 235 -15.33 -0.61 29.92
C PRO A 235 -14.69 -0.91 28.55
N VAL A 236 -14.83 0.02 27.62
CA VAL A 236 -14.33 -0.09 26.24
C VAL A 236 -13.63 1.19 25.77
N TYR A 237 -12.72 1.07 24.80
CA TYR A 237 -12.31 2.20 23.96
C TYR A 237 -12.41 1.81 22.48
N LEU A 238 -12.49 2.82 21.62
CA LEU A 238 -12.61 2.67 20.17
C LEU A 238 -11.32 3.14 19.52
N ASP A 239 -10.76 2.34 18.61
CA ASP A 239 -9.59 2.71 17.82
C ASP A 239 -9.60 2.03 16.45
N ASN A 240 -9.40 2.81 15.37
CA ASN A 240 -9.33 2.33 13.99
C ASN A 240 -10.42 1.30 13.64
N ASP A 241 -11.67 1.62 13.92
CA ASP A 241 -12.84 0.75 13.68
C ASP A 241 -12.82 -0.60 14.42
N VAL A 242 -12.09 -0.67 15.54
CA VAL A 242 -12.02 -1.82 16.44
C VAL A 242 -12.44 -1.41 17.85
N VAL A 243 -13.24 -2.27 18.50
CA VAL A 243 -13.60 -2.12 19.92
C VAL A 243 -12.63 -2.93 20.76
N PHE A 244 -12.01 -2.28 21.74
CA PHE A 244 -11.18 -2.93 22.74
C PHE A 244 -11.92 -2.92 24.07
N CYS A 245 -11.95 -4.05 24.77
CA CYS A 245 -12.49 -4.14 26.11
C CYS A 245 -11.40 -4.55 27.11
N GLN A 246 -11.62 -4.17 28.38
CA GLN A 246 -10.77 -4.61 29.46
C GLN A 246 -11.16 -6.04 29.87
N ILE A 247 -10.25 -7.00 29.72
CA ILE A 247 -10.51 -8.36 30.21
C ILE A 247 -10.20 -8.39 31.71
N SER A 248 -11.23 -8.47 32.54
CA SER A 248 -11.05 -8.87 33.94
C SER A 248 -10.79 -10.37 33.99
N ASN A 249 -9.53 -10.79 33.81
CA ASN A 249 -9.16 -12.18 34.05
C ASN A 249 -9.47 -12.50 35.52
N GLY A 250 -10.55 -13.23 35.78
CA GLY A 250 -11.03 -13.60 37.11
C GLY A 250 -10.06 -14.48 37.93
N SER A 251 -8.89 -14.79 37.38
CA SER A 251 -7.77 -15.34 38.13
C SER A 251 -6.97 -14.18 38.71
N GLY A 252 -7.14 -13.90 40.01
CA GLY A 252 -6.50 -12.81 40.78
C GLY A 252 -4.97 -12.82 40.87
N LYS A 253 -4.26 -13.21 39.82
CA LYS A 253 -2.87 -12.88 39.61
C LYS A 253 -2.83 -11.66 38.70
N ALA A 254 -2.98 -10.48 39.31
CA ALA A 254 -2.52 -9.25 38.67
C ALA A 254 -1.10 -9.53 38.17
N GLY A 255 -0.85 -9.35 36.86
CA GLY A 255 0.51 -9.30 36.35
C GLY A 255 1.29 -8.33 37.24
N THR A 256 2.55 -8.66 37.54
CA THR A 256 3.42 -7.92 38.48
C THR A 256 3.52 -6.42 38.21
N ASP A 257 3.03 -5.95 37.06
CA ASP A 257 3.14 -4.57 36.60
C ASP A 257 1.82 -3.78 36.73
N GLY A 258 0.74 -4.38 37.26
CA GLY A 258 -0.55 -3.70 37.49
C GLY A 258 -1.23 -3.16 36.22
N ARG A 259 -0.74 -3.55 35.03
CA ARG A 259 -1.22 -3.05 33.75
C ARG A 259 -2.53 -3.76 33.40
N GLN A 260 -3.55 -2.97 33.07
CA GLN A 260 -4.81 -3.48 32.57
C GLN A 260 -4.62 -4.00 31.14
N ASP A 261 -5.01 -5.26 30.89
CA ASP A 261 -4.97 -5.84 29.56
C ASP A 261 -6.23 -5.47 28.77
N TRP A 262 -5.99 -4.90 27.58
CA TRP A 262 -7.03 -4.51 26.64
C TRP A 262 -6.94 -5.39 25.39
N SER A 263 -8.04 -6.05 25.05
CA SER A 263 -8.11 -6.96 23.91
C SER A 263 -9.15 -6.48 22.90
N PRO A 264 -8.89 -6.64 21.58
CA PRO A 264 -9.91 -6.41 20.58
C PRO A 264 -11.03 -7.45 20.71
N VAL A 265 -12.28 -7.02 20.66
CA VAL A 265 -13.45 -7.87 20.87
C VAL A 265 -14.55 -7.54 19.86
N SER A 266 -15.27 -8.57 19.41
CA SER A 266 -16.41 -8.40 18.50
C SER A 266 -17.60 -7.77 19.23
N LEU A 267 -18.48 -7.09 18.50
CA LEU A 267 -19.67 -6.48 19.11
C LEU A 267 -20.62 -7.54 19.73
N GLN A 268 -20.69 -8.73 19.15
CA GLN A 268 -21.48 -9.84 19.67
C GLN A 268 -20.92 -10.39 20.99
N ASP A 269 -19.60 -10.50 21.09
CA ASP A 269 -18.93 -10.93 22.32
C ASP A 269 -19.12 -9.88 23.43
N LEU A 270 -19.08 -8.60 23.07
CA LEU A 270 -19.29 -7.50 24.01
C LEU A 270 -20.69 -7.54 24.66
N VAL A 271 -21.72 -7.84 23.87
CA VAL A 271 -23.09 -8.06 24.39
C VAL A 271 -23.14 -9.30 25.29
N SER A 272 -22.43 -10.37 24.93
CA SER A 272 -22.34 -11.58 25.75
C SER A 272 -21.66 -11.32 27.09
N MET A 273 -20.63 -10.47 27.12
CA MET A 273 -19.97 -10.02 28.35
C MET A 273 -20.93 -9.20 29.23
N GLU A 274 -21.67 -8.25 28.66
CA GLU A 274 -22.65 -7.45 29.42
C GLU A 274 -23.77 -8.30 30.02
N LYS A 275 -24.26 -9.30 29.27
CA LYS A 275 -25.28 -10.24 29.78
C LYS A 275 -24.75 -11.08 30.94
N LYS A 276 -23.51 -11.57 30.86
CA LYS A 276 -22.86 -12.32 31.95
C LYS A 276 -22.66 -11.49 33.21
N LEU A 277 -22.47 -10.18 33.09
CA LEU A 277 -22.41 -9.28 34.25
C LEU A 277 -23.80 -9.00 34.85
N ASN A 278 -24.89 -9.19 34.08
CA ASN A 278 -26.27 -8.91 34.50
C ASN A 278 -26.93 -10.13 35.17
N SER A 279 -26.43 -11.33 34.90
CA SER A 279 -26.81 -12.57 35.57
C SER A 279 -26.13 -12.71 36.93
#